data_AF-A0A226HNG0-F1
#
_entry.id   AF-A0A226HNG0-F1
#
_cell.length_a   1.000
_cell.length_b   1.000
_cell.length_c   1.000
_cell.angle_alpha   90.00
_cell.angle_beta   90.00
_cell.angle_gamma   90.00
#
_symmetry.space_group_name_H-M   'P 1'
#
loop_
_entity.id
_entity.type
_entity.pdbx_description
1 polymer ?
#
loop_
_entity_poly.entity_id
_entity_poly.type
_entity_poly.pdbx_seq_one_letter_code
_entity_poly.pdbx_strand_id
1 'polypeptide(L)'
;MKISIVVTQEEHFKFAQEICDTIESSALLRGTGIAKRTPEYIQKKMSNGDAMIALADGKFAGFCYIESWQHGKFVAHSGLIVHPDYRSLGLAKKIKSKVFDYSLQRYPDAKIFGITTGLAVMKINSDLGYKPVPFSELTTDPSFWAGCKTCTNYQILQSKENKMCLCTGMLYDPKEKQKIPPKHPFNEKVLNRLRTIKQALFLKK
;
A
#
# COMPACT_ATOMS: atom_id res chain seq x y z
N MET A 1 19.11 8.33 15.17
CA MET A 1 17.77 8.61 14.63
C MET A 1 16.77 7.63 15.21
N LYS A 2 15.85 8.11 16.04
CA LYS A 2 14.78 7.29 16.63
C LYS A 2 13.55 7.41 15.73
N ILE A 3 13.13 6.28 15.16
CA ILE A 3 11.90 6.21 14.36
C ILE A 3 10.78 5.59 15.19
N SER A 4 9.65 6.28 15.28
CA SER A 4 8.41 5.79 15.89
C SER A 4 7.30 5.71 14.85
N ILE A 5 6.54 4.62 14.85
CA ILE A 5 5.33 4.46 14.03
C ILE A 5 4.16 4.28 14.98
N VAL A 6 3.22 5.22 14.96
CA VAL A 6 2.11 5.29 15.92
C VAL A 6 0.79 5.53 15.22
N VAL A 7 -0.31 5.15 15.87
CA VAL A 7 -1.65 5.62 15.48
C VAL A 7 -1.69 7.13 15.73
N THR A 8 -2.22 7.86 14.77
CA THR A 8 -2.29 9.32 14.83
C THR A 8 -3.21 9.81 15.95
N GLN A 9 -2.93 11.02 16.42
CA GLN A 9 -3.59 11.75 17.50
C GLN A 9 -3.67 13.23 17.09
N GLU A 10 -4.43 14.07 17.80
CA GLU A 10 -4.63 15.48 17.46
C GLU A 10 -3.33 16.28 17.28
N GLU A 11 -2.30 16.00 18.08
CA GLU A 11 -0.98 16.64 17.96
C GLU A 11 -0.29 16.44 16.59
N HIS A 12 -0.72 15.41 15.84
CA HIS A 12 -0.21 15.09 14.52
C HIS A 12 -0.92 15.86 13.39
N PHE A 13 -2.01 16.58 13.67
CA PHE A 13 -2.78 17.31 12.65
C PHE A 13 -1.95 18.37 11.93
N LYS A 14 -0.92 18.89 12.60
CA LYS A 14 0.07 19.82 12.03
C LYS A 14 0.80 19.25 10.80
N PHE A 15 0.88 17.93 10.65
CA PHE A 15 1.54 17.27 9.52
C PHE A 15 0.60 17.06 8.32
N ALA A 16 -0.68 17.41 8.42
CA ALA A 16 -1.66 17.10 7.37
C ALA A 16 -1.30 17.74 6.02
N GLN A 17 -0.85 19.00 6.03
CA GLN A 17 -0.40 19.69 4.82
C GLN A 17 0.84 19.01 4.22
N GLU A 18 1.86 18.76 5.06
CA GLU A 18 3.10 18.11 4.63
C GLU A 18 2.86 16.72 4.03
N ILE A 19 1.90 15.96 4.58
CA ILE A 19 1.48 14.66 4.03
C ILE A 19 0.88 14.82 2.63
N CYS A 20 -0.03 15.77 2.44
CA CYS A 20 -0.64 16.05 1.13
C CYS A 20 0.42 16.44 0.09
N ASP A 21 1.33 17.34 0.46
CA ASP A 21 2.41 17.82 -0.41
C ASP A 21 3.39 16.68 -0.76
N THR A 22 3.70 15.81 0.20
CA THR A 22 4.56 14.64 -0.02
C THR A 22 3.91 13.62 -0.95
N ILE A 23 2.60 13.39 -0.82
CA ILE A 23 1.83 12.49 -1.71
C ILE A 23 1.87 13.02 -3.14
N GLU A 24 1.61 14.31 -3.34
CA GLU A 24 1.57 14.94 -4.65
C GLU A 24 2.95 14.99 -5.31
N SER A 25 3.96 15.52 -4.61
CA SER A 25 5.33 15.62 -5.11
C SER A 25 5.92 14.25 -5.46
N SER A 26 5.65 13.22 -4.65
CA SER A 26 6.13 11.87 -4.94
C SER A 26 5.51 11.26 -6.19
N ALA A 27 4.28 11.62 -6.53
CA ALA A 27 3.64 11.15 -7.75
C ALA A 27 4.15 11.87 -8.99
N LEU A 28 4.33 13.20 -8.88
CA LEU A 28 4.91 14.04 -9.92
C LEU A 28 6.31 13.56 -10.31
N LEU A 29 7.18 13.32 -9.33
CA LEU A 29 8.55 12.83 -9.56
C LEU A 29 8.62 11.47 -10.27
N ARG A 30 7.57 10.64 -10.13
CA ARG A 30 7.49 9.32 -10.78
C ARG A 30 6.77 9.37 -12.13
N GLY A 31 6.21 10.52 -12.52
CA GLY A 31 5.33 10.63 -13.69
C GLY A 31 4.07 9.76 -13.59
N THR A 32 3.63 9.45 -12.36
CA THR A 32 2.48 8.56 -12.11
C THR A 32 1.29 9.37 -11.61
N GLY A 33 0.07 9.00 -12.01
CA GLY A 33 -1.14 9.54 -11.40
C GLY A 33 -1.28 9.13 -9.93
N ILE A 34 -1.66 10.09 -9.08
CA ILE A 34 -2.13 9.83 -7.72
C ILE A 34 -3.35 10.69 -7.44
N ALA A 35 -4.28 10.16 -6.66
CA ALA A 35 -5.38 10.97 -6.18
C ALA A 35 -4.89 11.88 -5.05
N LYS A 36 -5.04 13.19 -5.24
CA LYS A 36 -4.74 14.21 -4.24
C LYS A 36 -5.66 14.08 -3.03
N ARG A 37 -5.18 14.57 -1.89
CA ARG A 37 -5.94 14.67 -0.62
C ARG A 37 -5.88 16.10 -0.12
N THR A 38 -6.88 16.47 0.65
CA THR A 38 -6.90 17.76 1.34
C THR A 38 -6.46 17.54 2.80
N PRO A 39 -5.87 18.57 3.45
CA PRO A 39 -5.51 18.49 4.86
C PRO A 39 -6.70 18.07 5.75
N GLU A 40 -7.90 18.58 5.48
CA GLU A 40 -9.11 18.28 6.25
C GLU A 40 -9.47 16.79 6.16
N TYR A 41 -9.33 16.21 4.96
CA TYR A 41 -9.56 14.78 4.78
C TYR A 41 -8.54 13.95 5.56
N ILE A 42 -7.26 14.33 5.53
CA ILE A 42 -6.20 13.66 6.29
C ILE A 42 -6.45 13.78 7.81
N GLN A 43 -6.76 14.98 8.29
CA GLN A 43 -7.10 15.22 9.70
C GLN A 43 -8.31 14.41 10.15
N LYS A 44 -9.34 14.28 9.29
CA LYS A 44 -10.50 13.42 9.58
C LYS A 44 -10.08 11.96 9.76
N LYS A 45 -9.19 11.43 8.90
CA LYS A 45 -8.63 10.08 9.08
C LYS A 45 -7.84 9.96 10.37
N MET A 46 -7.08 11.00 10.72
CA MET A 46 -6.31 11.01 11.96
C MET A 46 -7.21 11.02 13.21
N SER A 47 -8.24 11.87 13.22
CA SER A 47 -9.21 12.00 14.32
C SER A 47 -9.98 10.71 14.57
N ASN A 48 -10.31 9.98 13.52
CA ASN A 48 -10.99 8.68 13.63
C ASN A 48 -10.08 7.54 14.14
N GLY A 49 -8.78 7.78 14.30
CA GLY A 49 -7.79 6.74 14.57
C GLY A 49 -7.54 5.81 13.38
N ASP A 50 -7.99 6.18 12.19
CA ASP A 50 -7.87 5.40 10.95
C ASP A 50 -6.56 5.71 10.20
N ALA A 51 -5.54 6.23 10.88
CA ALA A 51 -4.27 6.56 10.26
C ALA A 51 -3.06 6.26 11.15
N MET A 52 -1.95 5.96 10.50
CA MET A 52 -0.64 5.81 11.11
C MET A 52 0.35 6.79 10.53
N ILE A 53 1.18 7.33 11.42
CA ILE A 53 2.26 8.25 11.09
C ILE A 53 3.58 7.69 11.60
N ALA A 54 4.61 7.81 10.77
CA ALA A 54 5.98 7.60 11.16
C ALA A 54 6.65 8.94 11.42
N LEU A 55 7.30 9.05 12.58
CA LEU A 55 8.10 10.20 12.96
C LEU A 55 9.55 9.79 13.15
N ALA A 56 10.48 10.61 12.67
CA ALA A 56 11.90 10.49 12.92
C ALA A 56 12.36 11.71 13.72
N ASP A 57 12.74 11.50 14.98
CA ASP A 57 13.15 12.58 15.90
C ASP A 57 12.13 13.75 15.93
N GLY A 58 10.84 13.41 15.90
CA GLY A 58 9.71 14.36 15.94
C GLY A 58 9.29 14.95 14.58
N LYS A 59 10.03 14.66 13.49
CA LYS A 59 9.71 15.12 12.13
C LYS A 59 8.91 14.08 11.36
N PHE A 60 8.07 14.52 10.43
CA PHE A 60 7.33 13.63 9.54
C PHE A 60 8.28 12.76 8.70
N ALA A 61 8.06 11.44 8.73
CA ALA A 61 8.87 10.47 7.98
C ALA A 61 8.02 9.60 7.04
N GLY A 62 6.74 9.40 7.34
CA GLY A 62 5.83 8.66 6.47
C GLY A 62 4.43 8.53 7.03
N PHE A 63 3.48 8.12 6.19
CA PHE A 63 2.06 8.07 6.51
C PHE A 63 1.38 6.93 5.78
N CYS A 64 0.27 6.43 6.34
CA CYS A 64 -0.71 5.59 5.66
C CYS A 64 -2.02 5.61 6.45
N TYR A 65 -3.15 5.60 5.76
CA TYR A 65 -4.48 5.55 6.38
C TYR A 65 -5.30 4.38 5.87
N ILE A 66 -6.34 4.05 6.62
CA ILE A 66 -7.29 3.00 6.30
C ILE A 66 -8.70 3.57 6.10
N GLU A 67 -9.52 2.84 5.36
CA GLU A 67 -10.94 3.13 5.20
C GLU A 67 -11.74 1.85 5.18
N SER A 68 -12.80 1.76 5.98
CA SER A 68 -13.74 0.64 5.94
C SER A 68 -14.84 0.88 4.90
N TRP A 69 -15.16 -0.14 4.12
CA TRP A 69 -16.21 -0.12 3.10
C TRP A 69 -17.18 -1.28 3.29
N GLN A 70 -18.39 -1.13 2.76
CA GLN A 70 -19.44 -2.16 2.80
C GLN A 70 -19.64 -2.72 4.22
N HIS A 71 -19.88 -1.83 5.20
CA HIS A 71 -20.07 -2.17 6.61
C HIS A 71 -18.92 -2.97 7.24
N GLY A 72 -17.68 -2.63 6.89
CA GLY A 72 -16.49 -3.27 7.47
C GLY A 72 -16.12 -4.60 6.83
N LYS A 73 -16.78 -5.01 5.74
CA LYS A 73 -16.38 -6.19 4.96
C LYS A 73 -15.03 -6.01 4.27
N PHE A 74 -14.72 -4.78 3.89
CA PHE A 74 -13.46 -4.45 3.24
C PHE A 74 -12.75 -3.30 3.95
N VAL A 75 -11.43 -3.39 4.06
CA VAL A 75 -10.57 -2.32 4.56
C VAL A 75 -9.56 -1.95 3.49
N ALA A 76 -9.66 -0.74 2.96
CA ALA A 76 -8.70 -0.20 2.01
C ALA A 76 -7.51 0.39 2.77
N HIS A 77 -6.29 0.08 2.33
CA HIS A 77 -5.09 0.81 2.75
C HIS A 77 -4.70 1.82 1.68
N SER A 78 -4.66 3.08 2.06
CA SER A 78 -4.48 4.20 1.14
C SER A 78 -3.41 5.16 1.63
N GLY A 79 -2.89 5.97 0.71
CA GLY A 79 -1.95 7.05 1.03
C GLY A 79 -0.62 6.61 1.65
N LEU A 80 -0.15 5.38 1.39
CA LEU A 80 1.17 4.96 1.84
C LEU A 80 2.24 5.86 1.18
N ILE A 81 2.93 6.63 2.01
CA ILE A 81 3.97 7.56 1.56
C ILE A 81 5.12 7.61 2.57
N VAL A 82 6.35 7.77 2.07
CA VAL A 82 7.56 7.98 2.87
C VAL A 82 8.23 9.25 2.36
N HIS A 83 8.52 10.16 3.28
CA HIS A 83 9.19 11.41 2.99
C HIS A 83 10.57 11.12 2.35
N PRO A 84 11.01 11.85 1.30
CA PRO A 84 12.22 11.57 0.54
C PRO A 84 13.46 11.25 1.39
N ASP A 85 13.69 12.03 2.44
CA ASP A 85 14.84 11.91 3.35
C ASP A 85 14.94 10.58 4.10
N TYR A 86 13.83 9.83 4.22
CA TYR A 86 13.76 8.56 4.96
C TYR A 86 13.51 7.35 4.07
N ARG A 87 13.61 7.53 2.74
CA ARG A 87 13.50 6.43 1.77
C ARG A 87 14.71 5.50 1.86
N SER A 88 14.58 4.29 1.30
CA SER A 88 15.62 3.24 1.32
C SER A 88 15.98 2.68 2.71
N LEU A 89 15.34 3.13 3.79
CA LEU A 89 15.51 2.61 5.15
C LEU A 89 14.52 1.49 5.53
N GLY A 90 13.79 0.96 4.54
CA GLY A 90 12.72 -0.04 4.75
C GLY A 90 11.48 0.52 5.47
N LEU A 91 11.36 1.84 5.62
CA LEU A 91 10.29 2.47 6.40
C LEU A 91 8.89 2.19 5.84
N ALA A 92 8.72 2.18 4.51
CA ALA A 92 7.44 1.86 3.87
C ALA A 92 6.93 0.47 4.28
N LYS A 93 7.81 -0.53 4.35
CA LYS A 93 7.47 -1.88 4.79
C LYS A 93 7.07 -1.90 6.27
N LYS A 94 7.79 -1.17 7.12
CA LYS A 94 7.48 -1.06 8.56
C LYS A 94 6.11 -0.41 8.80
N ILE A 95 5.83 0.71 8.13
CA ILE A 95 4.52 1.40 8.21
C ILE A 95 3.42 0.45 7.75
N LYS A 96 3.57 -0.13 6.57
CA LYS A 96 2.54 -0.99 5.97
C LYS A 96 2.27 -2.24 6.81
N SER A 97 3.30 -2.84 7.42
CA SER A 97 3.14 -3.98 8.34
C SER A 97 2.36 -3.57 9.59
N LYS A 98 2.68 -2.42 10.20
CA LYS A 98 1.94 -1.91 11.36
C LYS A 98 0.48 -1.60 11.03
N VAL A 99 0.22 -0.99 9.88
CA VAL A 99 -1.14 -0.71 9.39
C VAL A 99 -1.91 -2.00 9.14
N PHE A 100 -1.24 -3.02 8.60
CA PHE A 100 -1.82 -4.35 8.40
C PHE A 100 -2.22 -5.01 9.71
N ASP A 101 -1.30 -5.09 10.68
CA ASP A 101 -1.58 -5.65 12.00
C ASP A 101 -2.74 -4.91 12.69
N TYR A 102 -2.73 -3.58 12.63
CA TYR A 102 -3.79 -2.74 13.18
C TYR A 102 -5.15 -2.98 12.50
N SER A 103 -5.16 -3.16 11.18
CA SER A 103 -6.38 -3.46 10.44
C SER A 103 -6.95 -4.82 10.82
N LEU A 104 -6.09 -5.84 10.99
CA LEU A 104 -6.53 -7.16 11.44
C LEU A 104 -7.04 -7.16 12.88
N GLN A 105 -6.46 -6.33 13.75
CA GLN A 105 -6.96 -6.18 15.12
C GLN A 105 -8.33 -5.47 15.16
N ARG A 106 -8.49 -4.40 14.37
CA ARG A 106 -9.72 -3.58 14.37
C ARG A 106 -10.85 -4.20 13.56
N TYR A 107 -10.51 -4.93 12.49
CA TYR A 107 -11.46 -5.56 11.57
C TYR A 107 -11.03 -7.02 11.27
N PRO A 108 -11.19 -7.95 12.24
CA PRO A 108 -10.64 -9.31 12.14
C PRO A 108 -11.15 -10.13 10.94
N ASP A 109 -12.40 -9.90 10.54
CA ASP A 109 -13.07 -10.60 9.44
C ASP A 109 -12.95 -9.88 8.08
N ALA A 110 -12.38 -8.68 8.05
CA ALA A 110 -12.39 -7.86 6.85
C ALA A 110 -11.33 -8.30 5.86
N LYS A 111 -11.70 -8.27 4.58
CA LYS A 111 -10.73 -8.36 3.49
C LYS A 111 -9.95 -7.04 3.40
N ILE A 112 -8.64 -7.12 3.41
CA ILE A 112 -7.77 -5.94 3.34
C ILE A 112 -7.28 -5.77 1.90
N PHE A 113 -7.41 -4.58 1.34
CA PHE A 113 -7.00 -4.36 -0.04
C PHE A 113 -6.30 -3.04 -0.26
N GLY A 114 -5.68 -2.90 -1.43
CA GLY A 114 -5.14 -1.64 -1.91
C GLY A 114 -4.94 -1.69 -3.42
N ILE A 115 -4.85 -0.52 -4.02
CA ILE A 115 -4.52 -0.37 -5.44
C ILE A 115 -3.21 0.41 -5.57
N THR A 116 -2.34 0.01 -6.50
CA THR A 116 -1.06 0.69 -6.70
C THR A 116 -0.52 0.53 -8.12
N THR A 117 0.25 1.51 -8.59
CA THR A 117 1.09 1.39 -9.78
C THR A 117 2.55 1.08 -9.42
N GLY A 118 2.93 1.17 -8.14
CA GLY A 118 4.31 1.10 -7.69
C GLY A 118 4.78 -0.31 -7.36
N LEU A 119 5.82 -0.79 -8.05
CA LEU A 119 6.41 -2.12 -7.81
C LEU A 119 6.87 -2.32 -6.36
N ALA A 120 7.42 -1.28 -5.73
CA ALA A 120 7.83 -1.35 -4.32
C ALA A 120 6.65 -1.66 -3.39
N VAL A 121 5.48 -1.05 -3.64
CA VAL A 121 4.26 -1.30 -2.85
C VAL A 121 3.71 -2.68 -3.15
N MET A 122 3.71 -3.10 -4.42
CA MET A 122 3.31 -4.47 -4.80
C MET A 122 4.14 -5.53 -4.07
N LYS A 123 5.47 -5.36 -4.02
CA LYS A 123 6.36 -6.28 -3.30
C LYS A 123 6.04 -6.33 -1.80
N ILE A 124 5.83 -5.18 -1.16
CA ILE A 124 5.45 -5.13 0.26
C ILE A 124 4.10 -5.82 0.49
N ASN A 125 3.13 -5.59 -0.38
CA ASN A 125 1.81 -6.24 -0.31
C ASN A 125 1.95 -7.76 -0.47
N SER A 126 2.71 -8.25 -1.44
CA SER A 126 2.97 -9.69 -1.61
C SER A 126 3.66 -10.31 -0.40
N ASP A 127 4.65 -9.61 0.19
CA ASP A 127 5.32 -10.06 1.43
C ASP A 127 4.34 -10.20 2.61
N LEU A 128 3.27 -9.40 2.62
CA LEU A 128 2.18 -9.45 3.61
C LEU A 128 1.05 -10.42 3.23
N GLY A 129 1.19 -11.15 2.13
CA GLY A 129 0.23 -12.17 1.69
C GLY A 129 -0.91 -11.65 0.81
N TYR A 130 -0.86 -10.39 0.35
CA TYR A 130 -1.83 -9.89 -0.61
C TYR A 130 -1.59 -10.56 -1.97
N LYS A 131 -2.67 -10.83 -2.70
CA LYS A 131 -2.62 -11.39 -4.05
C LYS A 131 -3.18 -10.39 -5.05
N PRO A 132 -2.64 -10.34 -6.28
CA PRO A 132 -3.23 -9.54 -7.35
C PRO A 132 -4.63 -10.09 -7.68
N VAL A 133 -5.60 -9.20 -7.78
CA VAL A 133 -7.00 -9.53 -8.11
C VAL A 133 -7.57 -8.48 -9.07
N PRO A 134 -8.57 -8.82 -9.91
CA PRO A 134 -9.32 -7.82 -10.66
C PRO A 134 -10.13 -6.92 -9.71
N PHE A 135 -10.50 -5.71 -10.15
CA PHE A 135 -11.25 -4.77 -9.29
C PHE A 135 -12.64 -5.30 -8.91
N SER A 136 -13.20 -6.24 -9.66
CA SER A 136 -14.45 -6.94 -9.32
C SER A 136 -14.39 -7.71 -8.00
N GLU A 137 -13.20 -8.08 -7.52
CA GLU A 137 -12.99 -8.76 -6.23
C GLU A 137 -12.81 -7.78 -5.05
N LEU A 138 -12.74 -6.47 -5.34
CA LEU A 138 -12.59 -5.42 -4.34
C LEU A 138 -13.97 -4.91 -3.90
N THR A 139 -14.05 -3.63 -3.51
CA THR A 139 -15.32 -2.98 -3.19
C THR A 139 -16.05 -2.50 -4.46
N THR A 140 -17.37 -2.65 -4.48
CA THR A 140 -18.24 -2.05 -5.51
C THR A 140 -18.77 -0.68 -5.11
N ASP A 141 -18.36 -0.17 -3.95
CA ASP A 141 -18.81 1.11 -3.40
C ASP A 141 -18.36 2.30 -4.27
N PRO A 142 -19.28 3.07 -4.87
CA PRO A 142 -18.93 4.22 -5.71
C PRO A 142 -18.12 5.29 -4.99
N SER A 143 -18.28 5.44 -3.67
CA SER A 143 -17.56 6.44 -2.88
C SER A 143 -16.06 6.14 -2.78
N PHE A 144 -15.67 4.86 -2.78
CA PHE A 144 -14.26 4.48 -2.86
C PHE A 144 -13.66 4.93 -4.21
N TRP A 145 -14.34 4.63 -5.32
CA TRP A 145 -13.88 4.97 -6.66
C TRP A 145 -13.88 6.47 -6.92
N ALA A 146 -14.83 7.21 -6.31
CA ALA A 146 -14.83 8.67 -6.31
C ALA A 146 -13.57 9.26 -5.64
N GLY A 147 -12.93 8.52 -4.72
CA GLY A 147 -11.65 8.88 -4.13
C GLY A 147 -10.48 8.94 -5.13
N CYS A 148 -10.67 8.43 -6.36
CA CYS A 148 -9.71 8.51 -7.46
C CYS A 148 -9.92 9.73 -8.38
N LYS A 149 -10.95 10.56 -8.19
CA LYS A 149 -11.33 11.66 -9.09
C LYS A 149 -10.21 12.63 -9.47
N THR A 150 -9.28 12.88 -8.55
CA THR A 150 -8.15 13.80 -8.75
C THR A 150 -6.91 13.13 -9.34
N CYS A 151 -6.95 11.82 -9.59
CA CYS A 151 -5.88 11.09 -10.27
C CYS A 151 -5.95 11.36 -11.78
N THR A 152 -4.79 11.56 -12.41
CA THR A 152 -4.70 11.74 -13.87
C THR A 152 -5.28 10.57 -14.67
N ASN A 153 -5.35 9.37 -14.08
CA ASN A 153 -5.89 8.17 -14.70
C ASN A 153 -7.40 7.95 -14.45
N TYR A 154 -8.10 8.91 -13.83
CA TYR A 154 -9.51 8.73 -13.47
C TYR A 154 -10.43 8.50 -14.68
N GLN A 155 -10.15 9.15 -15.82
CA GLN A 155 -10.91 8.92 -17.05
C GLN A 155 -10.79 7.48 -17.55
N ILE A 156 -9.62 6.85 -17.40
CA ILE A 156 -9.42 5.43 -17.74
C ILE A 156 -10.31 4.57 -16.83
N LEU A 157 -10.29 4.81 -15.52
CA LEU A 157 -11.13 4.10 -14.56
C LEU A 157 -12.63 4.19 -14.93
N GLN A 158 -13.10 5.40 -15.28
CA GLN A 158 -14.50 5.65 -15.64
C GLN A 158 -14.90 5.00 -16.96
N SER A 159 -14.07 5.11 -18.01
CA SER A 159 -14.32 4.44 -19.30
C SER A 159 -14.34 2.91 -19.22
N LYS A 160 -13.82 2.35 -18.12
CA LYS A 160 -13.86 0.92 -17.80
C LYS A 160 -14.86 0.58 -16.71
N GLU A 161 -15.78 1.50 -16.38
CA GLU A 161 -16.84 1.30 -15.37
C GLU A 161 -16.30 0.84 -14.01
N ASN A 162 -15.15 1.36 -13.57
CA ASN A 162 -14.44 0.97 -12.35
C ASN A 162 -13.99 -0.51 -12.30
N LYS A 163 -13.98 -1.23 -13.43
CA LYS A 163 -13.57 -2.65 -13.49
C LYS A 163 -12.05 -2.84 -13.64
N MET A 164 -11.35 -1.80 -14.12
CA MET A 164 -9.87 -1.80 -14.21
C MET A 164 -9.30 -0.39 -14.33
N CYS A 165 -8.01 -0.24 -14.03
CA CYS A 165 -7.21 0.96 -14.25
C CYS A 165 -5.74 0.54 -14.43
N LEU A 166 -4.82 1.51 -14.58
CA LEU A 166 -3.37 1.25 -14.56
C LEU A 166 -2.88 0.73 -13.19
N CYS A 167 -3.66 0.98 -12.13
CA CYS A 167 -3.36 0.43 -10.81
C CYS A 167 -3.66 -1.07 -10.78
N THR A 168 -2.77 -1.85 -10.18
CA THR A 168 -3.01 -3.25 -9.83
C THR A 168 -3.75 -3.32 -8.51
N GLY A 169 -4.88 -4.04 -8.49
CA GLY A 169 -5.62 -4.36 -7.27
C GLY A 169 -4.96 -5.53 -6.55
N MET A 170 -4.75 -5.39 -5.24
CA MET A 170 -4.21 -6.46 -4.42
C MET A 170 -5.06 -6.65 -3.17
N LEU A 171 -5.36 -7.90 -2.83
CA LEU A 171 -6.29 -8.28 -1.78
C LEU A 171 -5.67 -9.33 -0.86
N TYR A 172 -5.86 -9.15 0.43
CA TYR A 172 -5.64 -10.12 1.48
C TYR A 172 -6.99 -10.54 2.06
N ASP A 173 -7.25 -11.84 2.10
CA ASP A 173 -8.44 -12.40 2.74
C ASP A 173 -8.02 -13.21 3.98
N PRO A 174 -8.42 -12.80 5.21
CA PRO A 174 -8.05 -13.51 6.44
C PRO A 174 -8.62 -14.92 6.51
N LYS A 175 -9.69 -15.23 5.75
CA LYS A 175 -10.36 -16.54 5.73
C LYS A 175 -9.76 -17.48 4.70
N GLU A 176 -9.03 -16.94 3.73
CA GLU A 176 -8.36 -17.76 2.74
C GLU A 176 -7.16 -18.44 3.40
N LYS A 177 -7.18 -19.78 3.45
CA LYS A 177 -6.00 -20.54 3.89
C LYS A 177 -4.83 -20.13 2.99
N GLN A 178 -3.81 -19.49 3.57
CA GLN A 178 -2.59 -19.20 2.83
C GLN A 178 -2.05 -20.53 2.31
N LYS A 179 -2.17 -20.75 1.00
CA LYS A 179 -1.41 -21.79 0.31
C LYS A 179 0.03 -21.30 0.34
N ILE A 180 0.71 -21.55 1.46
CA ILE A 180 2.16 -21.36 1.54
C ILE A 180 2.69 -22.30 0.45
N PRO A 181 3.23 -21.78 -0.68
CA PRO A 181 3.91 -22.68 -1.60
C PRO A 181 4.98 -23.39 -0.77
N PRO A 182 5.10 -24.73 -0.87
CA PRO A 182 6.02 -25.47 -0.03
C PRO A 182 7.37 -24.77 -0.11
N LYS A 183 7.91 -24.35 1.05
CA LYS A 183 9.28 -23.84 1.12
C LYS A 183 10.15 -24.95 0.59
N HIS A 184 10.55 -24.86 -0.68
CA HIS A 184 11.50 -25.80 -1.24
C HIS A 184 12.75 -25.72 -0.35
N PRO A 185 13.33 -26.86 0.06
CA PRO A 185 14.42 -26.90 1.03
C PRO A 185 15.72 -26.30 0.49
N PHE A 186 15.72 -25.78 -0.75
CA PHE A 186 16.89 -25.35 -1.47
C PHE A 186 16.98 -23.82 -1.52
N ASN A 187 18.19 -23.32 -1.29
CA ASN A 187 18.51 -21.90 -1.35
C ASN A 187 18.41 -21.40 -2.81
N GLU A 188 17.53 -20.43 -3.07
CA GLU A 188 17.31 -19.86 -4.41
C GLU A 188 18.58 -19.32 -5.06
N LYS A 189 19.54 -18.77 -4.28
CA LYS A 189 20.82 -18.31 -4.82
C LYS A 189 21.67 -19.46 -5.34
N VAL A 190 21.66 -20.60 -4.64
CA VAL A 190 22.36 -21.81 -5.06
C VAL A 190 21.71 -22.38 -6.32
N LEU A 191 20.37 -22.44 -6.35
CA LEU A 191 19.62 -22.91 -7.51
C LEU A 191 19.88 -22.05 -8.75
N ASN A 192 19.86 -20.73 -8.61
CA ASN A 192 20.15 -19.80 -9.70
C ASN A 192 21.60 -19.95 -10.19
N ARG A 193 22.57 -20.08 -9.28
CA ARG A 193 23.98 -20.31 -9.64
C ARG A 193 24.16 -21.62 -10.40
N LEU A 194 23.54 -22.71 -9.94
CA LEU A 194 23.55 -24.01 -10.63
C LEU A 194 22.89 -23.92 -12.01
N ARG A 195 21.81 -23.15 -12.13
CA ARG A 195 21.14 -22.90 -13.41
C ARG A 195 22.04 -22.14 -14.38
N THR A 196 22.73 -21.09 -13.93
CA THR A 196 23.70 -20.34 -14.75
C THR A 196 24.86 -21.24 -15.20
N ILE A 197 25.40 -22.07 -14.30
CA ILE A 197 26.46 -23.04 -14.64
C ILE A 197 25.96 -24.05 -15.68
N LYS A 198 24.75 -24.61 -15.48
CA LYS A 198 24.15 -25.57 -16.41
C LYS A 198 23.90 -24.93 -17.79
N GLN A 199 23.44 -23.69 -17.83
CA GLN A 199 23.28 -22.95 -19.08
C GLN A 199 24.63 -22.74 -19.77
N ALA A 200 25.68 -22.32 -19.04
CA ALA A 200 27.01 -22.13 -19.62
C ALA A 200 27.65 -23.43 -20.14
N LEU A 201 27.35 -24.57 -19.50
CA LEU A 201 27.91 -25.88 -19.88
C LEU A 201 27.15 -26.56 -21.03
N PHE A 202 25.82 -26.45 -21.04
CA PHE A 202 24.98 -27.26 -21.93
C PHE A 202 24.25 -26.45 -23.01
N LEU A 203 24.15 -25.13 -22.88
CA LEU A 203 23.74 -24.26 -23.98
C LEU A 203 25.02 -23.68 -24.60
N LYS A 204 25.68 -24.47 -25.45
CA LYS A 204 26.58 -23.90 -26.45
C LYS A 204 25.74 -23.05 -27.41
N LYS A 205 26.29 -21.91 -27.84
CA LYS A 205 25.71 -20.93 -28.77
C LYS A 205 24.87 -21.56 -29.87
#